data_AF-A0A3B0TPM0-F1
#
_entry.id   AF-A0A3B0TPM0-F1
#
_cell.length_a   1.000
_cell.length_b   1.000
_cell.length_c   1.000
_cell.angle_alpha   90.00
_cell.angle_beta   90.00
_cell.angle_gamma   90.00
#
_symmetry.space_group_name_H-M   'P 1'
#
loop_
_entity.id
_entity.type
_entity.pdbx_description
1 polymer ?
#
loop_
_entity_poly.entity_id
_entity_poly.type
_entity_poly.pdbx_seq_one_letter_code
_entity_poly.pdbx_strand_id
1 'polypeptide(L)'
;MLIFNNLLEWQMELLKPKDFLKSSPALTYLGGEYFARFLMYILRFNKLNNIFGKVSEKQGIEFIDEIIRFLEVTFEFDENELKRIPEQGAVITVSNHPFGGLDGILLIKILTL
;
A
#
# COMPACT_ATOMS: atom_id res chain seq x y z
N MET A 1 0.10 -37.62 -0.76
CA MET A 1 -0.26 -36.64 -1.79
C MET A 1 -0.85 -35.41 -1.10
N LEU A 2 0.04 -34.57 -0.56
CA LEU A 2 -0.25 -33.42 0.33
C LEU A 2 0.00 -32.10 -0.41
N ILE A 3 -0.66 -31.84 -1.55
CA ILE A 3 -0.34 -30.64 -2.38
C ILE A 3 -1.60 -29.84 -2.81
N PHE A 4 -2.79 -30.09 -2.25
CA PHE A 4 -4.00 -29.38 -2.71
C PHE A 4 -4.85 -28.66 -1.65
N ASN A 5 -4.30 -28.41 -0.46
CA ASN A 5 -5.04 -27.71 0.61
C ASN A 5 -4.53 -26.31 0.99
N ASN A 6 -3.63 -25.70 0.20
CA ASN A 6 -3.14 -24.32 0.45
C ASN A 6 -3.61 -23.26 -0.56
N LEU A 7 -4.60 -23.55 -1.41
CA LEU A 7 -5.09 -22.63 -2.44
C LEU A 7 -6.28 -21.75 -2.00
N LEU A 8 -6.62 -21.78 -0.71
CA LEU A 8 -7.70 -21.00 -0.10
C LEU A 8 -7.23 -20.29 1.19
N GLU A 9 -5.98 -19.82 1.21
CA GLU A 9 -5.70 -18.65 2.03
C GLU A 9 -6.52 -17.51 1.44
N TRP A 10 -7.29 -16.82 2.27
CA TRP A 10 -8.13 -15.70 1.88
C TRP A 10 -7.24 -14.63 1.25
N GLN A 11 -7.07 -14.65 -0.08
CA GLN A 11 -6.41 -13.56 -0.79
C GLN A 11 -7.29 -12.33 -0.63
N MET A 12 -6.98 -11.52 0.37
CA MET A 12 -7.54 -10.19 0.50
C MET A 12 -7.02 -9.38 -0.68
N GLU A 13 -7.83 -9.34 -1.73
CA GLU A 13 -7.61 -8.48 -2.88
C GLU A 13 -8.09 -7.08 -2.52
N LEU A 14 -7.14 -6.13 -2.48
CA LEU A 14 -7.45 -4.72 -2.27
C LEU A 14 -8.35 -4.19 -3.40
N LEU A 15 -8.14 -4.65 -4.63
CA LEU A 15 -8.90 -4.26 -5.81
C LEU A 15 -9.31 -5.49 -6.62
N LYS A 16 -10.62 -5.63 -6.88
CA LYS A 16 -11.16 -6.68 -7.76
C LYS A 16 -11.47 -6.11 -9.15
N PRO A 17 -11.41 -6.93 -10.21
CA PRO A 17 -11.82 -6.50 -11.55
C PRO A 17 -13.24 -5.91 -11.60
N LYS A 18 -14.16 -6.45 -10.79
CA LYS A 18 -15.55 -5.99 -10.70
C LYS A 18 -15.68 -4.61 -10.06
N ASP A 19 -14.81 -4.27 -9.11
CA ASP A 19 -14.79 -2.94 -8.49
C ASP A 19 -14.26 -1.89 -9.47
N PHE A 20 -13.27 -2.27 -10.27
CA PHE A 20 -12.72 -1.43 -11.34
C PHE A 20 -13.70 -1.21 -12.51
N LEU A 21 -14.55 -2.20 -12.82
CA LEU A 21 -15.62 -2.04 -13.81
C LEU A 21 -16.76 -1.13 -13.33
N LYS A 22 -17.08 -1.17 -12.03
CA LYS A 22 -18.13 -0.31 -11.44
C LYS A 22 -17.73 1.16 -11.41
N SER A 23 -16.44 1.47 -11.32
CA SER A 23 -15.95 2.86 -11.29
C SER A 23 -15.89 3.53 -12.66
N SER A 24 -15.98 2.78 -13.77
CA SER A 24 -15.97 3.33 -15.12
C SER A 24 -16.95 2.62 -16.07
N PRO A 25 -18.08 3.26 -16.43
CA PRO A 25 -19.05 2.72 -17.39
C PRO A 25 -18.44 2.44 -18.77
N ALA A 26 -17.46 3.25 -19.19
CA ALA A 26 -16.76 3.10 -20.46
C ALA A 26 -16.01 1.76 -20.56
N LEU A 27 -15.51 1.25 -19.44
CA LEU A 27 -14.77 0.00 -19.37
C LEU A 27 -15.66 -1.23 -19.60
N THR A 28 -16.93 -1.14 -19.21
CA THR A 28 -17.94 -2.18 -19.48
C THR A 28 -18.22 -2.29 -20.97
N TYR A 29 -18.22 -1.17 -21.69
CA TYR A 29 -18.42 -1.12 -23.14
C TYR A 29 -17.18 -1.56 -23.94
N LEU A 30 -15.97 -1.27 -23.43
CA LEU A 30 -14.68 -1.56 -24.07
C LEU A 30 -14.13 -2.97 -23.81
N GLY A 31 -14.98 -3.96 -23.50
CA GLY A 31 -14.58 -5.37 -23.39
C GLY A 31 -14.67 -5.99 -21.99
N GLY A 32 -15.29 -5.30 -21.02
CA GLY A 32 -15.71 -5.89 -19.75
C GLY A 32 -14.58 -6.48 -18.90
N GLU A 33 -14.82 -7.63 -18.26
CA GLU A 33 -13.91 -8.20 -17.26
C GLU A 33 -12.52 -8.57 -17.80
N TYR A 34 -12.43 -8.99 -19.06
CA TYR A 34 -11.15 -9.33 -19.69
C TYR A 34 -10.26 -8.11 -19.87
N PHE A 35 -10.83 -6.99 -20.31
CA PHE A 35 -10.10 -5.74 -20.46
C PHE A 35 -9.70 -5.15 -19.09
N ALA A 36 -10.56 -5.28 -18.08
CA ALA A 36 -10.23 -4.90 -16.71
C ALA A 36 -9.04 -5.71 -16.16
N ARG A 37 -9.00 -7.03 -16.37
CA ARG A 37 -7.87 -7.89 -15.96
C ARG A 37 -6.57 -7.51 -16.68
N PHE A 38 -6.65 -7.18 -17.96
CA PHE A 38 -5.51 -6.68 -18.73
C PHE A 38 -4.98 -5.34 -18.18
N LEU A 39 -5.86 -4.39 -17.89
CA LEU A 39 -5.46 -3.13 -17.26
C LEU A 39 -4.87 -3.34 -15.86
N MET A 40 -5.46 -4.21 -15.05
CA MET A 40 -4.92 -4.55 -13.73
C MET A 40 -3.52 -5.15 -13.81
N TYR A 41 -3.21 -5.90 -14.87
CA TYR A 41 -1.87 -6.40 -15.12
C TYR A 41 -0.89 -5.27 -15.48
N ILE A 42 -1.24 -4.41 -16.45
CA ILE A 42 -0.37 -3.30 -16.90
C ILE A 42 -0.13 -2.28 -15.79
N LEU A 43 -1.18 -1.90 -15.06
CA LEU A 43 -1.12 -0.97 -13.94
C LEU A 43 -0.53 -1.61 -12.67
N ARG A 44 -0.14 -2.89 -12.73
CA ARG A 44 0.46 -3.66 -11.64
C ARG A 44 -0.43 -3.77 -10.39
N PHE A 45 -1.75 -3.63 -10.52
CA PHE A 45 -2.68 -3.88 -9.41
C PHE A 45 -2.59 -5.32 -8.89
N ASN A 46 -2.23 -6.28 -9.75
CA ASN A 46 -1.94 -7.65 -9.30
C ASN A 46 -0.72 -7.71 -8.36
N LYS A 47 0.32 -6.90 -8.62
CA LYS A 47 1.48 -6.78 -7.72
C LYS A 47 1.05 -6.15 -6.39
N LEU A 48 0.21 -5.12 -6.44
CA LEU A 48 -0.32 -4.45 -5.26
C LEU A 48 -1.16 -5.40 -4.39
N ASN A 49 -2.07 -6.17 -4.98
CA ASN A 49 -2.86 -7.18 -4.26
C ASN A 49 -1.97 -8.23 -3.58
N ASN A 50 -0.91 -8.69 -4.25
CA ASN A 50 0.04 -9.64 -3.67
C ASN A 50 0.82 -9.03 -2.50
N ILE A 51 1.27 -7.77 -2.63
CA ILE A 51 1.92 -7.06 -1.51
C ILE A 51 0.93 -6.92 -0.35
N PHE A 52 -0.30 -6.48 -0.63
CA PHE A 52 -1.32 -6.30 0.40
C PHE A 52 -1.60 -7.61 1.14
N GLY A 53 -1.79 -8.73 0.43
CA GLY A 53 -2.01 -10.03 1.06
C GLY A 53 -0.87 -10.50 1.96
N LYS A 54 0.38 -10.08 1.70
CA LYS A 54 1.54 -10.40 2.55
C LYS A 54 1.66 -9.50 3.79
N VAL A 55 1.14 -8.28 3.71
CA VAL A 55 1.31 -7.26 4.75
C VAL A 55 0.04 -7.09 5.58
N SER A 56 -1.12 -7.54 5.10
CA SER A 56 -2.43 -7.30 5.72
C SER A 56 -2.62 -7.91 7.11
N GLU A 57 -1.80 -8.88 7.49
CA GLU A 57 -1.81 -9.46 8.84
C GLU A 57 -0.97 -8.66 9.84
N LYS A 58 -0.13 -7.76 9.35
CA LYS A 58 0.73 -6.88 10.18
C LYS A 58 -0.07 -5.70 10.69
N GLN A 59 0.32 -5.17 11.86
CA GLN A 59 -0.34 -4.02 12.48
C GLN A 59 0.67 -2.98 12.96
N GLY A 60 0.24 -1.72 13.02
CA GLY A 60 1.05 -0.62 13.55
C GLY A 60 2.35 -0.41 12.77
N ILE A 61 3.48 -0.30 13.49
CA ILE A 61 4.79 -0.01 12.90
C ILE A 61 5.31 -1.17 12.05
N GLU A 62 5.01 -2.41 12.41
CA GLU A 62 5.43 -3.58 11.64
C GLU A 62 4.80 -3.58 10.23
N PHE A 63 3.55 -3.14 10.11
CA PHE A 63 2.88 -2.92 8.83
C PHE A 63 3.59 -1.86 7.99
N ILE A 64 3.97 -0.75 8.62
CA ILE A 64 4.66 0.37 7.96
C ILE A 64 6.03 -0.06 7.44
N ASP A 65 6.82 -0.75 8.27
CA ASP A 65 8.14 -1.25 7.91
C ASP A 65 8.09 -2.21 6.73
N GLU A 66 7.07 -3.07 6.73
CA GLU A 66 6.85 -3.99 5.62
C GLU A 66 6.47 -3.27 4.32
N ILE A 67 5.59 -2.28 4.37
CA ILE A 67 5.27 -1.48 3.18
C ILE A 67 6.52 -0.77 2.63
N ILE A 68 7.30 -0.12 3.49
CA ILE A 68 8.52 0.59 3.07
C ILE A 68 9.48 -0.39 2.37
N ARG A 69 9.65 -1.59 2.94
CA ARG A 69 10.48 -2.65 2.36
C ARG A 69 9.95 -3.14 1.01
N PHE A 70 8.65 -3.41 0.89
CA PHE A 70 8.04 -3.89 -0.35
C PHE A 70 8.03 -2.84 -1.47
N LEU A 71 7.93 -1.56 -1.12
CA LEU A 71 8.02 -0.45 -2.06
C LEU A 71 9.47 -0.10 -2.43
N GLU A 72 10.45 -0.76 -1.80
CA GLU A 72 11.89 -0.52 -2.02
C GLU A 72 12.27 0.96 -1.80
N VAL A 73 11.65 1.57 -0.79
CA VAL A 73 11.85 2.99 -0.47
C VAL A 73 12.98 3.14 0.52
N THR A 74 13.97 3.93 0.14
CA THR A 74 15.03 4.43 1.03
C THR A 74 14.75 5.90 1.33
N PHE A 75 14.86 6.30 2.59
CA PHE A 75 14.67 7.68 3.02
C PHE A 75 15.79 8.10 3.96
N GLU A 76 16.08 9.40 3.98
CA GLU A 76 17.10 10.01 4.81
C GLU A 76 16.46 11.17 5.58
N PHE A 77 16.93 11.41 6.80
CA PHE A 77 16.50 12.50 7.65
C PHE A 77 17.65 12.89 8.57
N ASP A 78 17.62 14.12 9.10
CA ASP A 78 18.58 14.58 10.09
C ASP A 78 18.08 14.25 11.51
N GLU A 79 18.79 13.38 12.21
CA GLU A 79 18.46 12.99 13.58
C GLU A 79 18.44 14.17 14.55
N ASN A 80 19.22 15.23 14.28
CA ASN A 80 19.24 16.42 15.14
C ASN A 80 17.98 17.27 14.98
N GLU A 81 17.36 17.26 13.80
CA GLU A 81 16.06 17.91 13.56
C GLU A 81 14.95 17.20 14.34
N LEU A 82 15.00 15.87 14.37
CA LEU A 82 14.02 15.02 15.04
C LEU A 82 13.98 15.27 16.55
N LYS A 83 15.15 15.50 17.17
CA LYS A 83 15.28 15.88 18.59
C LYS A 83 14.63 17.22 18.95
N ARG A 84 14.30 18.06 17.95
CA ARG A 84 13.59 19.33 18.19
C ARG A 84 12.08 19.14 18.31
N ILE A 85 11.56 17.99 17.92
CA ILE A 85 10.15 17.65 18.09
C ILE A 85 9.91 17.37 19.57
N PRO A 86 8.92 18.01 20.21
CA PRO A 86 8.58 17.72 21.60
C PRO A 86 8.25 16.24 21.82
N GLU A 87 8.84 15.61 22.85
CA GLU A 87 8.56 14.21 23.21
C GLU A 87 7.12 14.00 23.69
N GLN A 88 6.46 15.06 24.16
CA GLN A 88 5.11 15.02 24.71
C GLN A 88 4.30 16.23 24.24
N GLY A 89 2.99 16.03 24.13
CA GLY A 89 2.06 17.03 23.65
C GLY A 89 1.78 16.91 22.15
N ALA A 90 0.82 17.70 21.67
CA ALA A 90 0.43 17.68 20.27
C ALA A 90 1.42 18.49 19.41
N VAL A 91 1.71 17.98 18.22
CA VAL A 91 2.55 18.65 17.22
C VAL A 91 1.78 18.78 15.91
N ILE A 92 2.10 19.81 15.13
CA ILE A 92 1.61 19.99 13.77
C ILE A 92 2.81 19.92 12.84
N THR A 93 2.78 18.98 11.90
CA THR A 93 3.78 18.89 10.84
C THR A 93 3.27 19.58 9.57
N VAL A 94 4.17 20.24 8.86
CA VAL A 94 3.87 20.84 7.56
C VAL A 94 4.89 20.31 6.57
N SER A 95 4.42 19.58 5.57
CA SER A 95 5.26 18.99 4.53
C SER A 95 4.64 19.21 3.16
N ASN A 96 5.49 19.16 2.13
CA ASN A 96 5.02 18.97 0.78
C ASN A 96 4.50 17.52 0.62
N HIS A 97 3.60 17.30 -0.35
CA HIS A 97 2.96 16.00 -0.55
C HIS A 97 2.96 15.54 -2.02
N PRO A 98 4.15 15.37 -2.64
CA PRO A 98 4.23 14.98 -4.04
C PRO A 98 3.64 13.59 -4.31
N PHE A 99 3.72 12.65 -3.36
CA PHE A 99 3.30 11.26 -3.58
C PHE A 99 2.05 10.83 -2.82
N GLY A 100 1.51 11.68 -1.94
CA GLY A 100 0.32 11.28 -1.20
C GLY A 100 0.66 10.18 -0.19
N GLY A 101 -0.08 9.07 -0.22
CA GLY A 101 -0.01 7.98 0.77
C GLY A 101 1.39 7.59 1.26
N LEU A 102 2.41 7.53 0.38
CA LEU A 102 3.78 7.20 0.79
C LEU A 102 4.38 8.21 1.76
N ASP A 103 4.19 9.51 1.54
CA ASP A 103 4.78 10.55 2.40
C ASP A 103 4.19 10.48 3.80
N GLY A 104 2.89 10.12 3.91
CA GLY A 104 2.24 9.89 5.20
C GLY A 104 2.82 8.67 5.94
N ILE A 105 3.06 7.57 5.22
CA ILE A 105 3.68 6.36 5.78
C ILE A 105 5.09 6.65 6.28
N LEU A 106 5.90 7.36 5.49
CA LEU A 106 7.26 7.76 5.88
C LEU A 106 7.24 8.71 7.08
N LEU A 107 6.33 9.67 7.12
CA LEU A 107 6.20 10.58 8.25
C LEU A 107 5.86 9.84 9.54
N ILE A 108 4.92 8.89 9.51
CA ILE A 108 4.60 8.06 10.68
C ILE A 108 5.84 7.26 11.11
N LYS A 109 6.58 6.65 10.17
CA LYS A 109 7.81 5.93 10.49
C LYS A 109 8.81 6.83 11.21
N ILE A 110 9.10 8.00 10.65
CA ILE A 110 10.07 8.96 11.21
C ILE A 110 9.68 9.41 12.62
N LEU A 111 8.40 9.68 12.87
CA LEU A 111 7.90 10.14 14.17
C LEU A 111 7.77 9.03 15.22
N THR A 112 7.97 7.77 14.83
CA THR A 112 7.84 6.59 15.71
C THR A 112 9.13 5.79 15.83
N LEU A 113 10.22 6.29 15.23
CA LEU A 113 11.61 5.85 15.50
C LEU A 113 12.01 6.19 16.94
#